data_AF-A0A3M3AM20-F1
#
_entry.id   AF-A0A3M3AM20-F1
#
_cell.length_a   1.000
_cell.length_b   1.000
_cell.length_c   1.000
_cell.angle_alpha   90.00
_cell.angle_beta   90.00
_cell.angle_gamma   90.00
#
_symmetry.space_group_name_H-M   'P 1'
#
loop_
_entity.id
_entity.type
_entity.pdbx_description
1 polymer ?
#
loop_
_entity_poly.entity_id
_entity_poly.type
_entity_poly.pdbx_seq_one_letter_code
_entity_poly.pdbx_strand_id
1 'polypeptide(L)'
;MTKIIPTDKPGHSRRDVSAFGADTIRQSFTLDFVHYRDQMTQLGERYSEVGFEDYYKALVASNVLKAVKDQRMNLWVDVGPGVIRGSGTIGDKFAWEYQYPVTLKLDGQQSGSPPQRFIFTLRIQQTDVRVKNAGLEVTQVITTNAN
;
A
#
# COMPACT_ATOMS: atom_id res chain seq x y z
N MET A 1 -27.22 13.26 3.68
CA MET A 1 -27.37 11.96 4.38
C MET A 1 -26.23 11.06 3.92
N THR A 2 -25.32 10.67 4.81
CA THR A 2 -24.24 9.72 4.48
C THR A 2 -24.81 8.31 4.46
N LYS A 3 -24.74 7.65 3.30
CA LYS A 3 -25.27 6.30 3.10
C LYS A 3 -24.43 5.31 3.91
N ILE A 4 -25.05 4.64 4.89
CA ILE A 4 -24.43 3.52 5.61
C ILE A 4 -24.36 2.34 4.63
N ILE A 5 -23.15 1.90 4.30
CA ILE A 5 -22.92 0.72 3.46
C ILE A 5 -22.61 -0.45 4.40
N PRO A 6 -23.35 -1.57 4.35
CA PRO A 6 -23.01 -2.76 5.10
C PRO A 6 -21.58 -3.20 4.77
N THR A 7 -20.73 -3.36 5.79
CA THR A 7 -19.31 -3.72 5.61
C THR A 7 -19.11 -5.20 5.29
N ASP A 8 -20.13 -6.05 5.51
CA ASP A 8 -20.14 -7.50 5.31
C ASP A 8 -20.46 -7.93 3.87
N LYS A 9 -20.92 -6.99 3.03
CA LYS A 9 -21.24 -7.20 1.61
C LYS A 9 -20.41 -6.24 0.75
N PRO A 10 -20.03 -6.62 -0.49
CA PRO A 10 -19.19 -5.80 -1.35
C PRO A 10 -19.84 -4.45 -1.64
N GLY A 11 -19.41 -3.42 -0.91
CA GLY A 11 -19.87 -2.05 -1.00
C GLY A 11 -19.19 -1.22 -2.09
N HIS A 12 -18.08 -1.74 -2.62
CA HIS A 12 -17.24 -1.11 -3.63
C HIS A 12 -17.09 -2.03 -4.84
N SER A 13 -16.93 -1.43 -6.03
CA SER A 13 -16.63 -2.23 -7.23
C SER A 13 -15.21 -2.78 -7.16
N ARG A 14 -14.97 -3.95 -7.78
CA ARG A 14 -13.61 -4.52 -7.89
C ARG A 14 -12.61 -3.56 -8.54
N ARG A 15 -13.07 -2.68 -9.43
CA ARG A 15 -12.23 -1.66 -10.06
C ARG A 15 -11.79 -0.61 -9.05
N ASP A 16 -12.71 -0.13 -8.22
CA ASP A 16 -12.43 0.91 -7.22
C ASP A 16 -11.48 0.38 -6.14
N VAL A 17 -11.69 -0.86 -5.68
CA VAL A 17 -10.79 -1.52 -4.73
C VAL A 17 -9.40 -1.71 -5.33
N SER A 18 -9.31 -2.15 -6.60
CA SER A 18 -8.03 -2.27 -7.30
C SER A 18 -7.29 -0.93 -7.41
N ALA A 19 -8.01 0.15 -7.75
CA ALA A 19 -7.46 1.49 -7.84
C ALA A 19 -6.98 2.00 -6.46
N PHE A 20 -7.79 1.80 -5.41
CA PHE A 20 -7.42 2.13 -4.03
C PHE A 20 -6.11 1.45 -3.62
N GLY A 21 -5.95 0.15 -3.91
CA GLY A 21 -4.72 -0.58 -3.62
C GLY A 21 -3.51 -0.02 -4.39
N ALA A 22 -3.66 0.24 -5.70
CA ALA A 22 -2.59 0.82 -6.50
C ALA A 22 -2.16 2.21 -6.00
N ASP A 23 -3.12 3.08 -5.65
CA ASP A 23 -2.86 4.41 -5.13
C ASP A 23 -2.23 4.38 -3.73
N THR A 24 -2.62 3.40 -2.92
CA THR A 24 -1.99 3.15 -1.61
C THR A 24 -0.53 2.76 -1.79
N ILE A 25 -0.20 1.87 -2.73
CA ILE A 25 1.21 1.52 -3.04
C ILE A 25 1.97 2.76 -3.50
N ARG A 26 1.41 3.55 -4.44
CA ARG A 26 2.07 4.77 -4.93
C ARG A 26 2.38 5.75 -3.80
N GLN A 27 1.42 5.99 -2.91
CA GLN A 27 1.60 6.88 -1.76
C GLN A 27 2.61 6.32 -0.74
N SER A 28 2.61 5.00 -0.53
CA SER A 28 3.44 4.37 0.50
C SER A 28 4.91 4.20 0.07
N PHE A 29 5.13 4.01 -1.24
CA PHE A 29 6.44 3.72 -1.82
C PHE A 29 6.95 4.84 -2.75
N THR A 30 6.38 6.03 -2.64
CA THR A 30 7.02 7.27 -3.13
C THR A 30 7.47 8.07 -1.92
N LEU A 31 8.76 8.07 -1.64
CA LEU A 31 9.31 8.73 -0.46
C LEU A 31 10.36 9.76 -0.87
N ASP A 32 10.25 10.95 -0.31
CA ASP A 32 11.24 12.01 -0.42
C ASP A 32 12.09 12.05 0.85
N PHE A 33 13.41 12.08 0.74
CA PHE A 33 14.29 11.98 1.91
C PHE A 33 14.11 13.11 2.93
N VAL A 34 13.56 14.26 2.53
CA VAL A 34 13.26 15.38 3.42
C VAL A 34 11.91 15.16 4.11
N HIS A 35 10.90 14.70 3.36
CA HIS A 35 9.49 14.68 3.82
C HIS A 35 8.96 13.29 4.18
N TYR A 36 9.77 12.24 4.14
CA TYR A 36 9.32 10.85 4.29
C TYR A 36 8.51 10.59 5.57
N ARG A 37 8.82 11.27 6.68
CA ARG A 37 8.08 11.10 7.94
C ARG A 37 6.64 11.59 7.83
N ASP A 38 6.44 12.74 7.22
CA ASP A 38 5.10 13.31 7.03
C ASP A 38 4.31 12.49 6.02
N GLN A 39 4.96 12.06 4.94
CA GLN A 39 4.39 11.14 3.95
C GLN A 39 3.91 9.85 4.60
N MET A 40 4.74 9.23 5.45
CA MET A 40 4.36 8.00 6.18
C MET A 40 3.23 8.25 7.19
N THR A 41 3.21 9.39 7.87
CA THR A 41 2.15 9.73 8.84
C THR A 41 0.79 9.84 8.16
N GLN A 42 0.73 10.40 6.95
CA GLN A 42 -0.50 10.55 6.17
C GLN A 42 -1.10 9.21 5.73
N LEU A 43 -0.31 8.12 5.72
CA LEU A 43 -0.79 6.78 5.36
C LEU A 43 -1.74 6.18 6.41
N GLY A 44 -1.90 6.83 7.57
CA GLY A 44 -2.90 6.44 8.56
C GLY A 44 -4.30 6.27 7.96
N GLU A 45 -4.70 7.09 6.99
CA GLU A 45 -6.00 6.97 6.30
C GLU A 45 -6.10 5.77 5.34
N ARG A 46 -4.97 5.14 4.97
CA ARG A 46 -4.91 4.05 3.99
C ARG A 46 -4.80 2.66 4.63
N TYR A 47 -4.22 2.58 5.82
CA TYR A 47 -3.93 1.32 6.49
C TYR A 47 -4.72 1.16 7.78
N SER A 48 -5.00 -0.11 8.10
CA SER A 48 -5.17 -0.52 9.50
C SER A 48 -3.81 -0.49 10.21
N GLU A 49 -3.80 -0.56 11.54
CA GLU A 49 -2.56 -0.58 12.31
C GLU A 49 -1.63 -1.74 11.91
N VAL A 50 -2.17 -2.96 11.83
CA VAL A 50 -1.41 -4.16 11.41
C VAL A 50 -0.91 -4.02 9.97
N GLY A 51 -1.73 -3.50 9.06
CA GLY A 51 -1.32 -3.27 7.68
C GLY A 51 -0.18 -2.26 7.55
N PHE A 52 -0.17 -1.21 8.40
CA PHE A 52 0.91 -0.23 8.43
C PHE A 52 2.21 -0.83 8.98
N GLU A 53 2.14 -1.70 9.99
CA GLU A 53 3.31 -2.44 10.45
C GLU A 53 3.93 -3.30 9.36
N ASP A 54 3.12 -4.02 8.58
CA ASP A 54 3.60 -4.86 7.48
C ASP A 54 4.30 -4.02 6.40
N TYR A 55 3.72 -2.87 6.05
CA TYR A 55 4.36 -1.88 5.18
C TYR A 55 5.72 -1.43 5.74
N TYR A 56 5.77 -1.05 7.02
CA TYR A 56 7.01 -0.60 7.65
C TYR A 56 8.07 -1.70 7.65
N LYS A 57 7.68 -2.94 7.99
CA LYS A 57 8.56 -4.12 7.95
C LYS A 57 9.10 -4.35 6.53
N ALA A 58 8.29 -4.20 5.49
CA ALA A 58 8.73 -4.33 4.10
C ALA A 58 9.80 -3.29 3.72
N LEU A 59 9.65 -2.03 4.14
CA LEU A 59 10.67 -0.99 3.90
C LEU A 59 11.98 -1.24 4.65
N VAL A 60 11.91 -1.79 5.86
CA VAL A 60 13.11 -2.12 6.64
C VAL A 60 13.82 -3.33 6.04
N ALA A 61 13.08 -4.41 5.74
CA ALA A 61 13.64 -5.64 5.18
C ALA A 61 14.34 -5.42 3.82
N SER A 62 13.86 -4.46 3.04
CA SER A 62 14.43 -4.09 1.73
C SER A 62 15.54 -3.02 1.81
N ASN A 63 15.98 -2.61 3.01
CA ASN A 63 16.92 -1.51 3.25
C ASN A 63 16.48 -0.15 2.67
N VAL A 64 15.23 -0.02 2.21
CA VAL A 64 14.69 1.20 1.62
C VAL A 64 14.65 2.32 2.64
N LEU A 65 14.12 2.06 3.84
CA LEU A 65 14.03 3.11 4.87
C LEU A 65 15.41 3.63 5.29
N LYS A 66 16.41 2.74 5.34
CA LYS A 66 17.80 3.10 5.61
C LYS A 66 18.37 3.99 4.50
N ALA A 67 18.14 3.65 3.23
CA ALA A 67 18.60 4.44 2.09
C ALA A 67 17.96 5.84 2.07
N VAL A 68 16.64 5.91 2.31
CA VAL A 68 15.92 7.19 2.35
C VAL A 68 16.43 8.08 3.48
N LYS A 69 16.50 7.54 4.70
CA LYS A 69 16.86 8.31 5.90
C LYS A 69 18.36 8.65 5.97
N ASP A 70 19.22 7.66 5.81
CA ASP A 70 20.64 7.79 6.14
C ASP A 70 21.48 8.18 4.92
N GLN A 71 21.05 7.77 3.72
CA GLN A 71 21.75 8.05 2.45
C GLN A 71 21.10 9.16 1.62
N ARG A 72 20.02 9.77 2.14
CA ARG A 72 19.30 10.88 1.50
C ARG A 72 18.84 10.54 0.07
N MET A 73 18.30 9.34 -0.10
CA MET A 73 17.76 8.89 -1.38
C MET A 73 16.25 9.06 -1.44
N ASN A 74 15.74 9.40 -2.61
CA ASN A 74 14.32 9.36 -2.92
C ASN A 74 13.95 7.96 -3.40
N LEU A 75 12.78 7.48 -2.98
CA LEU A 75 12.21 6.24 -3.47
C LEU A 75 11.16 6.56 -4.54
N TRP A 76 11.34 5.95 -5.70
CA TRP A 76 10.39 5.94 -6.79
C TRP A 76 9.72 4.58 -6.90
N VAL A 77 8.45 4.60 -7.28
CA VAL A 77 7.66 3.40 -7.52
C VAL A 77 6.90 3.51 -8.84
N ASP A 78 6.93 2.42 -9.60
CA ASP A 78 6.02 2.18 -10.71
C ASP A 78 5.09 1.01 -10.36
N VAL A 79 3.79 1.19 -10.56
CA VAL A 79 2.75 0.21 -10.17
C VAL A 79 1.94 -0.17 -11.40
N GLY A 80 2.10 -1.41 -11.84
CA GLY A 80 1.33 -1.98 -12.93
C GLY A 80 -0.10 -2.38 -12.52
N PRO A 81 -0.89 -2.92 -13.45
CA PRO A 81 -2.29 -3.23 -13.22
C PRO A 81 -2.45 -4.34 -12.15
N GLY A 82 -3.36 -4.11 -11.21
CA GLY A 82 -3.67 -5.07 -10.15
C GLY A 82 -4.59 -6.19 -10.63
N VAL A 83 -4.31 -7.42 -10.20
CA VAL A 83 -5.13 -8.61 -10.46
C VAL A 83 -5.71 -9.14 -9.16
N ILE A 84 -7.01 -9.40 -9.13
CA ILE A 84 -7.68 -9.99 -7.96
C ILE A 84 -7.27 -11.46 -7.82
N ARG A 85 -6.90 -11.86 -6.59
CA ARG A 85 -6.60 -13.26 -6.23
C ARG A 85 -7.76 -13.93 -5.52
N GLY A 86 -8.51 -13.17 -4.74
CA GLY A 86 -9.67 -13.67 -4.03
C GLY A 86 -10.48 -12.55 -3.39
N SER A 87 -11.66 -12.90 -2.89
CA SER A 87 -12.49 -12.03 -2.09
C SER A 87 -13.42 -12.84 -1.21
N GLY A 88 -13.78 -12.32 -0.05
CA GLY A 88 -14.71 -12.95 0.88
C GLY A 88 -14.82 -12.17 2.18
N THR A 89 -15.69 -12.62 3.06
CA THR A 89 -15.86 -12.02 4.38
C THR A 89 -14.83 -12.60 5.35
N ILE A 90 -14.09 -11.74 6.04
CA ILE A 90 -13.17 -12.07 7.12
C ILE A 90 -13.73 -11.42 8.40
N GLY A 91 -14.18 -12.24 9.34
CA GLY A 91 -14.94 -11.73 10.49
C GLY A 91 -16.27 -11.13 10.02
N ASP A 92 -16.47 -9.85 10.29
CA ASP A 92 -17.65 -9.04 9.95
C ASP A 92 -17.45 -8.09 8.76
N LYS A 93 -16.26 -8.14 8.12
CA LYS A 93 -15.89 -7.25 7.02
C LYS A 93 -15.59 -8.02 5.75
N PHE A 94 -16.09 -7.51 4.62
CA PHE A 94 -15.74 -8.01 3.31
C PHE A 94 -14.34 -7.54 2.93
N ALA A 95 -13.54 -8.45 2.38
CA ALA A 95 -12.17 -8.22 2.00
C ALA A 95 -11.86 -8.75 0.60
N TRP A 96 -10.85 -8.16 -0.01
CA TRP A 96 -10.28 -8.55 -1.29
C TRP A 96 -8.78 -8.73 -1.16
N GLU A 97 -8.25 -9.63 -1.95
CA GLU A 97 -6.81 -9.79 -2.12
C GLU A 97 -6.43 -9.44 -3.56
N TYR A 98 -5.50 -8.51 -3.72
CA TYR A 98 -4.99 -8.06 -5.00
C TYR A 98 -3.48 -8.24 -5.07
N GLN A 99 -3.00 -8.57 -6.27
CA GLN A 99 -1.58 -8.58 -6.58
C GLN A 99 -1.23 -7.52 -7.61
N TYR A 100 -0.14 -6.80 -7.35
CA TYR A 100 0.37 -5.74 -8.19
C TYR A 100 1.82 -6.01 -8.57
N PRO A 101 2.18 -5.99 -9.86
CA PRO A 101 3.58 -5.88 -10.25
C PRO A 101 4.08 -4.47 -9.91
N VAL A 102 5.17 -4.39 -9.15
CA VAL A 102 5.73 -3.15 -8.64
C VAL A 102 7.22 -3.08 -8.97
N THR A 103 7.67 -1.93 -9.47
CA THR A 103 9.10 -1.65 -9.63
C THR A 103 9.50 -0.56 -8.66
N LEU A 104 10.52 -0.80 -7.84
CA LEU A 104 11.11 0.18 -6.93
C LEU A 104 12.48 0.63 -7.41
N LYS A 105 12.78 1.91 -7.26
CA LYS A 105 14.11 2.48 -7.54
C LYS A 105 14.45 3.52 -6.48
N LEU A 106 15.66 3.44 -5.93
CA LEU A 106 16.23 4.49 -5.10
C LEU A 106 17.08 5.42 -5.96
N ASP A 107 16.93 6.73 -5.76
CA ASP A 107 17.64 7.75 -6.52
C ASP A 107 18.17 8.83 -5.56
N GLY A 108 19.49 9.05 -5.57
CA GLY A 108 20.16 10.07 -4.77
C GLY A 108 21.02 10.97 -5.66
N GLN A 109 21.52 12.08 -5.10
CA GLN A 109 22.26 13.08 -5.89
C GLN A 109 23.54 12.55 -6.55
N GLN A 110 24.19 11.53 -5.97
CA GLN A 110 25.48 11.00 -6.45
C GLN A 110 25.40 9.55 -6.95
N SER A 111 24.35 8.82 -6.56
CA SER A 111 24.20 7.39 -6.85
C SER A 111 22.73 6.97 -6.72
N GLY A 112 22.34 5.93 -7.45
CA GLY A 112 21.02 5.31 -7.32
C GLY A 112 21.11 3.78 -7.31
N SER A 113 19.99 3.11 -7.06
CA SER A 113 19.89 1.66 -7.20
C SER A 113 19.43 1.30 -8.62
N PRO A 114 19.79 0.11 -9.13
CA PRO A 114 19.05 -0.51 -10.22
C PRO A 114 17.56 -0.64 -9.84
N PRO A 115 16.63 -0.58 -10.83
CA PRO A 115 15.24 -0.89 -10.58
C PRO A 115 15.07 -2.34 -10.12
N GLN A 116 14.29 -2.55 -9.06
CA GLN A 116 13.98 -3.87 -8.50
C GLN A 116 12.50 -4.18 -8.69
N ARG A 117 12.19 -5.39 -9.17
CA ARG A 117 10.81 -5.81 -9.46
C ARG A 117 10.27 -6.72 -8.36
N PHE A 118 9.05 -6.46 -7.96
CA PHE A 118 8.33 -7.17 -6.91
C PHE A 118 6.90 -7.49 -7.35
N ILE A 119 6.30 -8.47 -6.69
CA ILE A 119 4.85 -8.65 -6.64
C ILE A 119 4.40 -8.27 -5.23
N PHE A 120 3.52 -7.28 -5.15
CA PHE A 120 2.91 -6.88 -3.89
C PHE A 120 1.54 -7.52 -3.78
N THR A 121 1.31 -8.29 -2.73
CA THR A 121 -0.02 -8.81 -2.38
C THR A 121 -0.60 -7.94 -1.27
N LEU A 122 -1.72 -7.28 -1.57
CA LEU A 122 -2.46 -6.47 -0.62
C LEU A 122 -3.77 -7.16 -0.23
N ARG A 123 -4.05 -7.21 1.07
CA ARG A 123 -5.40 -7.44 1.56
C ARG A 123 -6.07 -6.11 1.87
N ILE A 124 -7.20 -5.86 1.21
CA ILE A 124 -7.99 -4.63 1.36
C ILE A 124 -9.33 -5.04 1.96
N GLN A 125 -9.79 -4.37 3.01
CA GLN A 125 -11.09 -4.64 3.62
C GLN A 125 -11.99 -3.41 3.63
N GLN A 126 -13.30 -3.64 3.67
CA GLN A 126 -14.27 -2.59 3.96
C GLN A 126 -14.15 -2.13 5.40
N THR A 127 -14.37 -0.84 5.62
CA THR A 127 -14.41 -0.23 6.95
C THR A 127 -15.43 0.91 6.96
N ASP A 128 -15.76 1.41 8.15
CA ASP A 128 -16.72 2.50 8.29
C ASP A 128 -16.13 3.79 7.70
N VAL A 129 -16.89 4.46 6.83
CA VAL A 129 -16.54 5.75 6.22
C VAL A 129 -16.32 6.86 7.24
N ARG A 130 -16.86 6.71 8.46
CA ARG A 130 -16.64 7.60 9.60
C ARG A 130 -15.26 7.42 10.24
N VAL A 131 -14.64 6.27 10.02
CA VAL A 131 -13.29 5.93 10.53
C VAL A 131 -12.24 6.16 9.46
N LYS A 132 -12.48 5.75 8.22
CA LYS A 132 -11.61 6.00 7.07
C LYS A 132 -12.43 6.57 5.93
N ASN A 133 -12.06 7.73 5.42
CA ASN A 133 -12.88 8.45 4.42
C ASN A 133 -13.16 7.62 3.15
N ALA A 134 -12.25 6.71 2.77
CA ALA A 134 -12.40 5.85 1.60
C ALA A 134 -13.38 4.67 1.80
N GLY A 135 -13.79 4.37 3.04
CA GLY A 135 -14.53 3.14 3.37
C GLY A 135 -13.72 1.86 3.15
N LEU A 136 -12.40 1.99 2.93
CA LEU A 136 -11.45 0.91 2.65
C LEU A 136 -10.18 1.13 3.45
N GLU A 137 -9.54 0.02 3.84
CA GLU A 137 -8.21 0.04 4.44
C GLU A 137 -7.40 -1.19 4.02
N VAL A 138 -6.07 -1.03 3.92
CA VAL A 138 -5.14 -2.15 3.74
C VAL A 138 -4.84 -2.79 5.10
N THR A 139 -5.02 -4.10 5.17
CA THR A 139 -4.79 -4.90 6.40
C THR A 139 -3.56 -5.77 6.35
N GLN A 140 -2.99 -5.98 5.18
CA GLN A 140 -1.80 -6.78 5.01
C GLN A 140 -1.05 -6.35 3.77
N VAL A 141 0.29 -6.31 3.88
CA VAL A 141 1.21 -6.06 2.78
C VAL A 141 2.23 -7.19 2.74
N ILE A 142 2.27 -7.92 1.63
CA ILE A 142 3.30 -8.94 1.39
C ILE A 142 4.06 -8.57 0.14
N THR A 143 5.38 -8.47 0.24
CA THR A 143 6.27 -8.16 -0.88
C THR A 143 7.09 -9.41 -1.23
N THR A 144 7.00 -9.87 -2.48
CA THR A 144 7.83 -10.97 -2.99
C THR A 144 8.64 -10.50 -4.19
N ASN A 145 9.88 -10.98 -4.32
CA ASN A 145 10.69 -10.70 -5.50
C ASN A 145 10.05 -11.29 -6.76
N ALA A 146 9.98 -10.50 -7.83
CA ALA A 146 9.63 -11.02 -9.15
C ALA A 146 10.94 -11.52 -9.81
N ASN A 147 11.29 -12.78 -9.52
CA ASN A 147 12.42 -13.46 -10.17
C ASN A 147 12.14 -13.72 -11.66
#